data_AF-A0A7K4SBA2-F1
#
_entry.id   AF-A0A7K4SBA2-F1
#
_cell.length_a   1.000
_cell.length_b   1.000
_cell.length_c   1.000
_cell.angle_alpha   90.00
_cell.angle_beta   90.00
_cell.angle_gamma   90.00
#
_symmetry.space_group_name_H-M   'P 1'
#
loop_
_entity.id
_entity.type
_entity.pdbx_description
1 polymer ?
#
loop_
_entity_poly.entity_id
_entity_poly.type
_entity_poly.pdbx_seq_one_letter_code
_entity_poly.pdbx_strand_id
1 'polypeptide(L)'
;SQEKELLEVTPAPTSVLEAVVLGDKRTYAVYDLLSPSLFNTSRSLNVQLKWKRPQDSSELPTPVLHAHRYVSGYGLQTGEISTLIYNTHPYRAFPVVLLETVPWYLRLYVHTLTIITKGKENKPS
;
A
#
# COMPACT_ATOMS: atom_id res chain seq x y z
N SER A 1 -18.35 19.26 -4.19
CA SER A 1 -17.54 20.47 -4.44
C SER A 1 -16.85 21.06 -3.20
N GLN A 2 -16.68 20.31 -2.10
CA GLN A 2 -16.08 20.81 -0.84
C GLN A 2 -14.64 20.32 -0.57
N GLU A 3 -14.12 19.41 -1.39
CA GLU A 3 -12.81 18.76 -1.13
C GLU A 3 -11.60 19.59 -1.61
N LYS A 4 -11.85 20.63 -2.43
CA LYS A 4 -10.79 21.48 -3.01
C LYS A 4 -10.27 22.57 -2.05
N GLU A 5 -10.89 22.78 -0.89
CA GLU A 5 -10.54 23.87 0.04
C GLU A 5 -9.45 23.52 1.07
N LEU A 6 -8.87 22.31 1.00
CA LEU A 6 -8.11 21.75 2.11
C LEU A 6 -6.63 21.47 1.83
N LEU A 7 -6.16 21.60 0.59
CA LEU A 7 -4.78 21.29 0.18
C LEU A 7 -4.16 22.50 -0.54
N GLU A 8 -3.22 23.16 0.11
CA GLU A 8 -2.44 24.26 -0.45
C GLU A 8 -1.01 23.78 -0.74
N VAL A 9 -0.49 24.10 -1.92
CA VAL A 9 0.88 23.77 -2.32
C VAL A 9 1.60 25.04 -2.78
N THR A 10 2.81 25.24 -2.25
CA THR A 10 3.66 26.40 -2.59
C THR A 10 5.06 25.91 -2.97
N PRO A 11 5.65 26.33 -4.10
CA PRO A 11 5.08 27.22 -5.12
C PRO A 11 3.94 26.54 -5.92
N ALA A 12 3.17 27.34 -6.66
CA ALA A 12 2.09 26.83 -7.49
C ALA A 12 2.62 25.82 -8.52
N PRO A 13 1.93 24.68 -8.73
CA PRO A 13 2.36 23.69 -9.72
C PRO A 13 2.20 24.22 -11.15
N THR A 14 3.02 23.70 -12.05
CA THR A 14 2.94 24.00 -13.49
C THR A 14 1.63 23.48 -14.08
N SER A 15 1.17 22.32 -13.62
CA SER A 15 -0.14 21.78 -13.98
C SER A 15 -0.67 20.83 -12.90
N VAL A 16 -1.97 20.53 -12.95
CA VAL A 16 -2.61 19.56 -12.08
C VAL A 16 -3.16 18.43 -12.93
N LEU A 17 -2.80 17.20 -12.61
CA LEU A 17 -3.26 16.01 -13.31
C LEU A 17 -4.18 15.20 -12.40
N GLU A 18 -5.34 14.82 -12.90
CA GLU A 18 -6.25 13.90 -12.22
C GLU A 18 -6.17 12.54 -12.91
N ALA A 19 -5.92 11.48 -12.15
CA ALA A 19 -5.93 10.11 -12.65
C ALA A 19 -6.65 9.18 -11.67
N VAL A 20 -7.28 8.14 -12.22
CA VAL A 20 -7.91 7.09 -11.41
C VAL A 20 -6.90 5.96 -11.22
N VAL A 21 -6.47 5.73 -9.98
CA VAL A 21 -5.52 4.67 -9.63
C VAL A 21 -6.21 3.72 -8.68
N LEU A 22 -6.35 2.45 -9.08
CA LEU A 22 -7.03 1.41 -8.30
C LEU A 22 -8.49 1.77 -7.92
N GLY A 23 -9.16 2.58 -8.74
CA GLY A 23 -10.55 3.01 -8.52
C GLY A 23 -10.68 4.34 -7.79
N ASP A 24 -9.60 4.82 -7.15
CA ASP A 24 -9.60 6.10 -6.45
C ASP A 24 -9.12 7.23 -7.36
N LYS A 25 -9.83 8.35 -7.35
CA LYS A 25 -9.38 9.58 -8.00
C LYS A 25 -8.20 10.15 -7.22
N ARG A 26 -7.08 10.32 -7.91
CA ARG A 26 -5.86 10.93 -7.38
C ARG A 26 -5.56 12.20 -8.15
N THR A 27 -5.19 13.24 -7.41
CA THR A 27 -4.79 14.53 -7.95
C THR A 27 -3.30 14.73 -7.74
N TYR A 28 -2.58 15.04 -8.81
CA TYR A 28 -1.14 15.21 -8.84
C TYR A 28 -0.79 16.66 -9.14
N ALA A 29 0.03 17.27 -8.30
CA ALA A 29 0.67 18.55 -8.58
C ALA A 29 1.94 18.30 -9.40
N VAL A 30 1.98 18.80 -10.65
CA VAL A 30 3.06 18.55 -11.59
C VAL A 30 3.94 19.79 -11.70
N TYR A 31 5.23 19.63 -11.45
CA TYR A 31 6.24 20.68 -11.57
C TYR A 31 7.16 20.39 -12.75
N ASP A 32 7.27 21.35 -13.66
CA ASP A 32 8.27 21.30 -14.72
C ASP A 32 9.63 21.74 -14.18
N LEU A 33 10.55 20.78 -14.09
CA LEU A 33 11.91 20.99 -13.58
C LEU A 33 12.79 21.83 -14.53
N LEU A 34 12.36 21.99 -15.78
CA LEU A 34 13.06 22.80 -16.78
C LEU A 34 12.57 24.25 -16.79
N SER A 35 11.49 24.55 -16.05
CA SER A 35 10.90 25.89 -16.05
C SER A 35 11.87 26.91 -15.43
N PRO A 36 12.32 27.92 -16.20
CA PRO A 36 13.28 28.90 -15.71
C PRO A 36 12.73 29.74 -14.56
N SER A 37 11.40 29.90 -14.48
CA SER A 37 10.73 30.65 -13.42
C SER A 37 10.76 29.97 -12.04
N LEU A 38 10.83 28.63 -11.98
CA LEU A 38 10.87 27.89 -10.72
C LEU A 38 12.29 27.63 -10.23
N PHE A 39 13.28 27.55 -11.13
CA PHE A 39 14.66 27.14 -10.82
C PHE A 39 15.72 28.25 -11.00
N ASN A 40 15.31 29.48 -11.32
CA ASN A 40 16.18 30.58 -11.77
C ASN A 40 17.39 30.85 -10.85
N THR A 41 17.21 30.74 -9.54
CA THR A 41 18.18 31.32 -8.58
C THR A 41 18.99 30.27 -7.82
N SER A 42 18.44 29.11 -7.49
CA SER A 42 19.09 28.15 -6.56
C SER A 42 19.25 26.73 -7.10
N ARG A 43 18.77 26.42 -8.32
CA ARG A 43 18.67 25.04 -8.88
C ARG A 43 17.98 24.04 -7.92
N SER A 44 17.24 24.53 -6.93
CA SER A 44 16.56 23.74 -5.92
C SER A 44 15.11 24.19 -5.84
N LEU A 45 14.19 23.24 -5.67
CA LEU A 45 12.77 23.49 -5.52
C LEU A 45 12.33 23.02 -4.14
N ASN A 46 11.94 23.97 -3.28
CA ASN A 46 11.37 23.67 -1.98
C ASN A 46 9.84 23.67 -2.13
N VAL A 47 9.24 22.50 -2.00
CA VAL A 47 7.78 22.33 -2.04
C VAL A 47 7.24 22.29 -0.63
N GLN A 48 6.37 23.24 -0.30
CA GLN A 48 5.59 23.27 0.93
C GLN A 48 4.19 22.76 0.66
N LEU A 49 3.77 21.76 1.46
CA LEU A 49 2.42 21.21 1.46
C LEU A 49 1.73 21.62 2.75
N LYS A 50 0.60 22.31 2.66
CA LYS A 50 -0.28 22.59 3.80
C LYS A 50 -1.60 21.89 3.56
N TRP A 51 -2.00 21.04 4.50
CA TRP A 51 -3.32 20.44 4.48
C TRP A 51 -3.93 20.46 5.87
N LYS A 52 -5.26 20.58 5.95
CA LYS A 52 -5.99 20.32 7.19
C LYS A 52 -6.26 18.81 7.27
N ARG A 53 -6.10 18.20 8.43
CA ARG A 53 -6.59 16.82 8.61
C ARG A 53 -8.12 16.90 8.71
N PRO A 54 -8.89 16.15 7.89
CA PRO A 54 -10.34 16.07 8.09
C PRO A 54 -10.60 15.56 9.52
N GLN A 55 -11.48 16.24 10.27
CA GLN A 55 -11.83 15.79 11.63
C GLN A 55 -12.55 14.43 11.61
N ASP A 56 -13.23 14.13 10.51
CA ASP A 56 -13.82 12.81 10.20
C ASP A 56 -12.90 11.98 9.31
N SER A 57 -11.58 11.98 9.55
CA SER A 57 -10.68 11.07 8.83
C SER A 57 -10.98 9.63 9.27
N SER A 58 -12.04 9.06 8.70
CA SER A 58 -12.22 7.62 8.55
C SER A 58 -10.86 7.00 8.26
N GLU A 59 -10.58 5.88 8.91
CA GLU A 59 -9.35 5.12 8.73
C GLU A 59 -8.95 5.10 7.25
N LEU A 60 -7.66 5.33 6.97
CA LEU A 60 -7.14 5.30 5.61
C LEU A 60 -7.70 4.05 4.90
N PRO A 61 -8.23 4.19 3.67
CA PRO A 61 -8.87 3.08 3.00
C PRO A 61 -7.87 1.93 2.88
N THR A 62 -8.26 0.76 3.38
CA THR A 62 -7.42 -0.44 3.35
C THR A 62 -7.22 -0.84 1.89
N PRO A 63 -5.99 -1.17 1.46
CA PRO A 63 -5.76 -1.59 0.08
C PRO A 63 -6.63 -2.81 -0.29
N VAL A 64 -7.09 -2.83 -1.55
CA VAL A 64 -7.97 -3.88 -2.10
C VAL A 64 -7.40 -5.28 -1.90
N LEU A 65 -6.09 -5.42 -2.05
CA LEU A 65 -5.34 -6.62 -1.77
C LEU A 65 -4.19 -6.23 -0.83
N HIS A 66 -4.15 -6.84 0.34
CA HIS A 66 -3.07 -6.64 1.30
C HIS A 66 -2.72 -7.96 1.99
N ALA A 67 -1.49 -8.06 2.49
CA ALA A 67 -1.00 -9.25 3.14
C ALA A 67 -0.15 -8.92 4.37
N HIS A 68 -0.22 -9.79 5.36
CA HIS A 68 0.54 -9.72 6.60
C HIS A 68 1.32 -11.01 6.73
N ARG A 69 2.56 -10.89 7.22
CA ARG A 69 3.43 -12.04 7.44
C ARG A 69 4.07 -11.91 8.81
N TYR A 70 4.05 -13.00 9.57
CA TYR A 70 4.76 -13.08 10.83
C TYR A 70 5.35 -14.47 11.03
N VAL A 71 6.41 -14.52 11.83
CA VAL A 71 7.05 -15.74 12.27
C VAL A 71 6.73 -15.92 13.75
N SER A 72 6.20 -17.08 14.11
CA SER A 72 5.81 -17.46 15.47
C SER A 72 6.43 -18.80 15.84
N GLY A 73 6.40 -19.16 17.12
CA GLY A 73 6.97 -20.41 17.61
C GLY A 73 7.51 -20.29 19.03
N TYR A 74 7.77 -21.44 19.66
CA TYR A 74 8.31 -21.52 21.01
C TYR A 74 9.57 -22.40 21.06
N GLY A 75 10.64 -21.82 21.61
CA GLY A 75 11.92 -22.49 21.81
C GLY A 75 12.56 -23.01 20.51
N LEU A 76 13.27 -24.13 20.61
CA LEU A 76 13.87 -24.83 19.46
C LEU A 76 12.96 -25.91 18.86
N GLN A 77 11.73 -26.03 19.34
CA GLN A 77 10.84 -27.17 19.04
C GLN A 77 9.76 -26.82 18.03
N THR A 78 9.25 -25.59 18.05
CA THR A 78 8.13 -25.17 17.20
C THR A 78 8.45 -23.84 16.53
N GLY A 79 8.25 -23.80 15.21
CA GLY A 79 8.40 -22.60 14.41
C GLY A 79 7.38 -22.61 13.28
N GLU A 80 6.80 -21.45 13.01
CA GLU A 80 5.69 -21.28 12.10
C GLU A 80 5.89 -19.98 11.31
N ILE A 81 5.58 -20.02 10.02
CA ILE A 81 5.40 -18.83 9.18
C ILE A 81 3.92 -18.74 8.87
N SER A 82 3.30 -17.65 9.30
CA SER A 82 1.91 -17.33 9.00
C SER A 82 1.85 -16.18 8.02
N THR A 83 1.24 -16.41 6.86
CA THR A 83 0.99 -15.39 5.83
C THR A 83 -0.50 -15.27 5.58
N LEU A 84 -1.05 -14.10 5.88
CA LEU A 84 -2.47 -13.79 5.75
C LEU A 84 -2.64 -12.88 4.55
N ILE A 85 -3.51 -13.27 3.63
CA ILE A 85 -3.81 -12.52 2.41
C ILE A 85 -5.29 -12.15 2.45
N TYR A 86 -5.56 -10.86 2.32
CA TYR A 86 -6.90 -10.28 2.38
C TYR A 86 -7.26 -9.66 1.04
N ASN A 87 -8.41 -10.06 0.50
CA ASN A 87 -9.04 -9.42 -0.63
C ASN A 87 -10.31 -8.71 -0.14
N THR A 88 -10.29 -7.39 -0.08
CA THR A 88 -11.43 -6.55 0.34
C THR A 88 -12.33 -6.14 -0.84
N HIS A 89 -12.05 -6.63 -2.05
CA HIS A 89 -12.90 -6.33 -3.20
C HIS A 89 -14.28 -7.02 -3.07
N PRO A 90 -15.40 -6.29 -3.26
CA PRO A 90 -16.74 -6.82 -2.97
C PRO A 90 -17.18 -7.98 -3.88
N TYR A 91 -16.79 -7.98 -5.16
CA TYR A 91 -17.29 -8.95 -6.14
C TYR A 91 -16.24 -9.65 -7.01
N ARG A 92 -14.93 -9.38 -6.81
CA ARG A 92 -13.86 -9.85 -7.71
C ARG A 92 -12.87 -10.69 -6.94
N ALA A 93 -12.59 -11.87 -7.46
CA ALA A 93 -11.46 -12.68 -7.03
C ALA A 93 -10.23 -12.29 -7.85
N PHE A 94 -9.05 -12.28 -7.21
CA PHE A 94 -7.77 -12.06 -7.86
C PHE A 94 -6.94 -13.34 -7.82
N PRO A 95 -6.36 -13.79 -8.95
CA PRO A 95 -5.37 -14.85 -8.93
C PRO A 95 -4.10 -14.32 -8.26
N VAL A 96 -3.56 -15.07 -7.30
CA VAL A 96 -2.37 -14.70 -6.53
C VAL A 96 -1.37 -15.85 -6.57
N VAL A 97 -0.10 -15.53 -6.79
CA VAL A 97 1.03 -16.43 -6.60
C VAL A 97 1.77 -15.98 -5.35
N LEU A 98 1.85 -16.85 -4.34
CA LEU A 98 2.58 -16.58 -3.10
C LEU A 98 4.00 -17.14 -3.20
N LEU A 99 4.99 -16.27 -3.04
CA LEU A 99 6.39 -16.64 -2.91
C LEU A 99 6.87 -16.26 -1.50
N GLU A 100 7.42 -17.24 -0.78
CA GLU A 100 7.82 -17.08 0.62
C GLU A 100 9.34 -17.21 0.79
N THR A 101 9.94 -16.26 1.50
CA THR A 101 11.37 -16.29 1.84
C THR A 101 11.57 -16.92 3.21
N VAL A 102 12.11 -18.13 3.24
CA VAL A 102 12.32 -18.88 4.49
C VAL A 102 13.55 -18.37 5.24
N PRO A 103 13.45 -17.98 6.53
CA PRO A 103 14.62 -17.66 7.33
C PRO A 103 15.53 -18.89 7.47
N TRP A 104 16.85 -18.67 7.39
CA TRP A 104 17.84 -19.75 7.40
C TRP A 104 17.78 -20.69 8.62
N TYR A 105 17.28 -20.19 9.75
CA TYR A 105 17.16 -20.94 11.00
C TYR A 105 15.86 -21.77 11.10
N LEU A 106 14.92 -21.59 10.17
CA LEU A 106 13.64 -22.28 10.19
C LEU A 106 13.63 -23.42 9.17
N ARG A 107 13.35 -24.64 9.64
CA ARG A 107 13.15 -25.81 8.78
C ARG A 107 11.68 -25.92 8.42
N LEU A 108 11.37 -25.90 7.13
CA LEU A 108 10.00 -26.12 6.64
C LEU A 108 9.83 -27.55 6.15
N TYR A 109 8.64 -28.08 6.38
CA TYR A 109 8.22 -29.34 5.81
C TYR A 109 6.94 -29.15 5.02
N VAL A 110 6.89 -29.70 3.80
CA VAL A 110 5.71 -29.56 2.94
C VAL A 110 4.48 -30.22 3.59
N HIS A 111 4.66 -31.30 4.35
CA HIS A 111 3.57 -31.99 5.04
C HIS A 111 2.96 -31.18 6.21
N THR A 112 3.56 -30.06 6.60
CA THR A 112 3.04 -29.14 7.60
C THR A 112 2.41 -27.89 6.97
N LEU A 113 2.25 -27.86 5.64
CA LEU A 113 1.60 -26.75 4.95
C LEU A 113 0.08 -26.83 5.15
N THR A 114 -0.48 -25.79 5.76
CA THR A 114 -1.92 -25.62 5.94
C THR A 114 -2.39 -24.41 5.16
N ILE A 115 -3.39 -24.59 4.29
CA ILE A 115 -4.01 -23.50 3.53
C ILE A 115 -5.44 -23.33 4.01
N ILE A 116 -5.78 -22.17 4.57
CA ILE A 116 -7.13 -21.87 5.06
C ILE A 116 -7.74 -20.79 4.17
N THR A 117 -8.90 -21.06 3.58
CA THR A 117 -9.63 -20.09 2.76
C THR A 117 -11.05 -19.96 3.26
N LYS A 118 -11.47 -18.74 3.63
CA LYS A 118 -12.81 -18.47 4.20
C LYS A 118 -13.20 -19.44 5.34
N GLY A 119 -12.23 -19.78 6.20
CA GLY A 119 -12.43 -20.69 7.33
C GLY A 119 -12.45 -22.18 7.00
N LYS A 120 -12.20 -22.57 5.74
CA LYS A 120 -12.09 -23.98 5.32
C LYS A 120 -10.65 -24.33 5.02
N GLU A 121 -10.19 -25.43 5.59
CA GLU A 121 -8.87 -26.00 5.29
C GLU A 121 -8.88 -26.67 3.92
N ASN A 122 -7.91 -26.32 3.08
CA ASN A 122 -7.66 -26.90 1.78
C ASN A 122 -6.37 -27.71 1.87
N LYS A 123 -6.48 -29.02 1.63
CA LYS A 123 -5.29 -29.86 1.49
C LYS A 123 -4.65 -29.58 0.13
N PRO A 124 -3.33 -29.34 0.07
CA PRO A 124 -2.64 -29.30 -1.21
C PRO A 124 -2.83 -30.67 -1.89
N SER A 125 -3.30 -30.65 -3.14
CA SER A 125 -3.45 -31.83 -4.01
C SER A 125 -2.10 -32.42 -4.41
#